data_AF-A0A8S4C172-F1
#
_entry.id   AF-A0A8S4C172-F1
#
_cell.length_a   1.000
_cell.length_b   1.000
_cell.length_c   1.000
_cell.angle_alpha   90.00
_cell.angle_beta   90.00
_cell.angle_gamma   90.00
#
_symmetry.space_group_name_H-M   'P 1'
#
loop_
_entity.id
_entity.type
_entity.pdbx_description
1 polymer ?
#
loop_
_entity_poly.entity_id
_entity_poly.type
_entity_poly.pdbx_seq_one_letter_code
_entity_poly.pdbx_strand_id
1 'polypeptide(L)' 'MPIKSGSSKKTVSDNISNLSKEGYPQQQAVAIALNKAGRSNKSSKSRSKK' A
#
# COMPACT_ATOMS: atom_id res chain seq x y z
N MET A 1 -7.71 2.05 -12.15
CA MET A 1 -7.70 2.32 -10.70
C MET A 1 -7.33 3.76 -10.36
N PRO A 2 -8.29 4.63 -10.00
CA PRO A 2 -8.01 5.81 -9.19
C PRO A 2 -7.84 5.39 -7.71
N ILE A 3 -6.61 5.17 -7.28
CA ILE A 3 -6.27 4.95 -5.87
C ILE A 3 -6.30 6.29 -5.13
N LYS A 4 -7.01 6.36 -4.00
CA LYS A 4 -7.11 7.59 -3.21
C LYS A 4 -5.75 7.98 -2.66
N SER A 5 -5.42 9.27 -2.73
CA SER A 5 -4.24 9.86 -2.12
C SER A 5 -4.41 10.03 -0.62
N GLY A 6 -3.30 10.01 0.11
CA GLY A 6 -3.27 10.17 1.56
C GLY A 6 -2.84 8.90 2.31
N SER A 7 -2.33 9.10 3.52
CA SER A 7 -1.73 8.06 4.37
C SER A 7 -2.59 7.67 5.56
N SER A 8 -3.79 8.24 5.69
CA SER A 8 -4.72 7.95 6.77
C SER A 8 -5.14 6.48 6.76
N LYS A 9 -5.39 5.90 7.94
CA LYS A 9 -5.87 4.51 8.05
C LYS A 9 -7.13 4.27 7.21
N LYS A 10 -8.05 5.25 7.17
CA LYS A 10 -9.28 5.21 6.37
C LYS A 10 -9.00 5.17 4.86
N THR A 11 -8.02 5.96 4.39
CA THR A 11 -7.61 5.95 2.99
C THR A 11 -7.03 4.60 2.60
N VAL A 12 -6.20 4.01 3.47
CA VAL A 12 -5.59 2.69 3.24
C VAL A 12 -6.66 1.60 3.19
N SER A 13 -7.61 1.58 4.13
CA SER A 13 -8.70 0.60 4.12
C SER A 13 -9.60 0.75 2.90
N ASP A 14 -9.97 1.98 2.53
CA ASP A 14 -10.77 2.25 1.32
C ASP A 14 -10.07 1.71 0.07
N ASN A 15 -8.75 1.94 -0.05
CA ASN A 15 -7.96 1.44 -1.17
C ASN A 15 -7.90 -0.09 -1.20
N ILE A 16 -7.68 -0.77 -0.06
CA ILE A 16 -7.68 -2.24 0.03
C ILE A 16 -9.02 -2.82 -0.42
N SER A 17 -10.14 -2.27 0.06
CA SER A 17 -11.48 -2.73 -0.33
C SER A 17 -11.73 -2.54 -1.82
N ASN A 18 -11.29 -1.43 -2.42
CA ASN A 18 -11.42 -1.21 -3.86
C ASN A 18 -10.57 -2.21 -4.66
N LEU A 19 -9.31 -2.42 -4.26
CA LEU A 19 -8.41 -3.40 -4.89
C LEU A 19 -8.99 -4.82 -4.82
N SER A 20 -9.54 -5.20 -3.66
CA SER A 20 -10.18 -6.50 -3.48
C SER A 20 -11.42 -6.68 -4.36
N LYS A 21 -12.27 -5.65 -4.49
CA LYS A 21 -13.43 -5.67 -5.39
C LYS A 21 -13.03 -5.79 -6.86
N GLU A 22 -11.90 -5.23 -7.24
CA GLU A 22 -11.32 -5.35 -8.57
C GLU A 22 -10.62 -6.72 -8.80
N GLY A 23 -10.67 -7.63 -7.83
CA GLY A 23 -10.17 -8.99 -7.95
C GLY A 23 -8.70 -9.17 -7.56
N TYR A 24 -8.07 -8.15 -6.96
CA TYR A 24 -6.69 -8.29 -6.49
C TYR A 24 -6.64 -9.20 -5.26
N PRO A 25 -5.67 -10.14 -5.19
CA PRO A 25 -5.40 -10.91 -3.99
C PRO A 25 -5.14 -10.01 -2.78
N GLN A 26 -5.65 -10.39 -1.61
CA GLN A 26 -5.59 -9.58 -0.39
C GLN A 26 -4.18 -9.07 -0.06
N GLN A 27 -3.15 -9.92 -0.20
CA GLN A 27 -1.77 -9.51 0.07
C GLN A 27 -1.27 -8.45 -0.92
N GLN A 28 -1.64 -8.58 -2.19
CA GLN A 28 -1.28 -7.61 -3.22
C GLN A 28 -2.02 -6.29 -3.02
N ALA A 29 -3.31 -6.36 -2.67
CA ALA A 29 -4.12 -5.18 -2.34
C ALA A 29 -3.51 -4.40 -1.16
N VAL A 30 -3.12 -5.10 -0.08
CA VAL A 30 -2.45 -4.50 1.08
C VAL A 30 -1.10 -3.87 0.67
N ALA A 31 -0.28 -4.57 -0.12
CA ALA A 31 1.00 -4.05 -0.56
C ALA A 31 0.87 -2.77 -1.40
N ILE A 32 -0.06 -2.74 -2.37
CA ILE A 32 -0.33 -1.58 -3.21
C ILE A 32 -0.85 -0.41 -2.37
N ALA A 33 -1.79 -0.66 -1.46
CA ALA A 33 -2.35 0.38 -0.61
C ALA A 33 -1.31 0.99 0.35
N LEU A 34 -0.45 0.17 0.96
CA LEU A 34 0.62 0.63 1.84
C LEU A 34 1.71 1.38 1.07
N ASN A 35 2.09 0.91 -0.12
CA ASN A 35 3.04 1.59 -0.99
C ASN A 35 2.51 2.97 -1.38
N LYS A 36 1.25 3.06 -1.82
CA LYS A 36 0.62 4.33 -2.17
C LYS A 36 0.54 5.30 -1.00
N ALA A 37 0.34 4.79 0.21
CA ALA A 37 0.32 5.58 1.44
C ALA A 37 1.72 6.03 1.91
N GLY A 38 2.81 5.65 1.22
CA GLY A 38 4.18 5.92 1.66
C GLY A 38 4.59 5.13 2.91
N ARG A 39 3.85 4.06 3.22
CA ARG A 39 4.04 3.20 4.40
C ARG A 39 4.63 1.83 4.02
N SER A 40 5.38 1.76 2.93
CA SER A 40 6.15 0.56 2.63
C SER A 40 7.19 0.33 3.75
N ASN A 41 7.27 -0.91 4.24
CA ASN A 41 8.20 -1.26 5.31
C ASN A 41 9.64 -0.92 4.86
N LYS A 42 10.24 0.06 5.54
CA LYS A 42 11.61 0.51 5.28
C LYS A 42 12.61 -0.42 6.00
N SER A 43 12.54 -1.73 5.76
CA SER A 43 13.36 -2.72 6.47
C SER A 43 14.68 -3.07 5.77
N SER A 44 15.22 -2.24 4.87
CA SER A 44 16.51 -2.53 4.23
C SER A 44 17.29 -1.34 3.64
N LYS A 45 17.14 -0.11 4.16
CA LYS A 45 18.04 1.00 3.74
C LYS A 45 19.30 1.16 4.61
N SER A 46 19.64 0.19 5.47
CA SER A 46 20.89 0.17 6.25
C SER A 46 21.92 -0.88 5.78
N ARG A 47 21.78 -1.47 4.59
CA ARG A 47 22.87 -2.21 3.96
C ARG A 47 23.13 -1.65 2.56
N SER A 48 24.38 -1.29 2.33
CA SER A 48 24.93 -0.79 1.07
C SER A 48 24.69 0.70 0.77
N LYS A 49 25.42 1.55 1.49
CA LYS A 49 26.46 2.36 0.85
C LYS A 49 27.72 2.21 1.70
N LYS A 50 28.57 1.27 1.29
CA LYS A 50 30.00 1.25 1.61
C LYS A 50 30.67 2.32 0.75
#